data_AF-T0MCL4-F1
#
_entry.id   AF-T0MCL4-F1
#
_cell.length_a   1.000
_cell.length_b   1.000
_cell.length_c   1.000
_cell.angle_alpha   90.00
_cell.angle_beta   90.00
_cell.angle_gamma   90.00
#
_symmetry.space_group_name_H-M   'P 1'
#
loop_
_entity.id
_entity.type
_entity.pdbx_description
1 polymer ?
#
loop_
_entity_poly.entity_id
_entity_poly.type
_entity_poly.pdbx_seq_one_letter_code
_entity_poly.pdbx_strand_id
1 'polypeptide(L)'
;MPIASSDIWKLKTIIASTISSAINEPVFSNNVTVDSLDEVNTGYSVIGKFETMKSFGQNKKGKYEAALTQDGKIISLKIGDKLVKRE
;
A
#
# COMPACT_ATOMS: atom_id res chain seq x y z
N MET A 1 7.58 2.55 19.03
CA MET A 1 9.01 2.42 18.63
C MET A 1 9.13 2.85 17.17
N PRO A 2 10.21 3.48 16.69
CA PRO A 2 10.33 3.78 15.27
C PRO A 2 10.37 2.46 14.48
N ILE A 3 9.52 2.35 13.47
CA ILE A 3 9.47 1.18 12.58
C ILE A 3 10.81 1.08 11.86
N ALA A 4 11.46 -0.07 11.96
CA ALA A 4 12.72 -0.28 11.30
C ALA A 4 12.56 -0.13 9.79
N SER A 5 13.57 0.40 9.10
CA SER A 5 13.56 0.58 7.64
C SER A 5 13.25 -0.72 6.88
N SER A 6 13.60 -1.88 7.48
CA SER A 6 13.27 -3.21 6.98
C SER A 6 11.77 -3.50 6.96
N ASP A 7 10.99 -2.97 7.90
CA ASP A 7 9.54 -3.17 7.96
C ASP A 7 8.79 -2.24 7.01
N ILE A 8 9.33 -1.04 6.72
CA ILE A 8 8.79 -0.15 5.67
C ILE A 8 8.85 -0.83 4.29
N TRP A 9 9.94 -1.53 3.98
CA TRP A 9 10.07 -2.24 2.71
C TRP A 9 9.09 -3.42 2.59
N LYS A 10 8.87 -4.18 3.68
CA LYS A 10 7.84 -5.23 3.73
C LYS A 10 6.45 -4.64 3.50
N LEU A 11 6.13 -3.53 4.19
CA LEU A 11 4.86 -2.82 4.02
C LEU A 11 4.62 -2.45 2.56
N LYS A 12 5.60 -1.79 1.92
CA LYS A 12 5.52 -1.43 0.50
C LYS A 12 5.29 -2.64 -0.40
N THR A 13 5.90 -3.78 -0.09
CA THR A 13 5.76 -5.03 -0.85
C THR A 13 4.37 -5.64 -0.72
N ILE A 14 3.84 -5.69 0.51
CA ILE A 14 2.50 -6.20 0.80
C ILE A 14 1.43 -5.30 0.15
N ILE A 15 1.58 -3.98 0.28
CA ILE A 15 0.71 -2.98 -0.33
C ILE A 15 0.78 -3.09 -1.87
N ALA A 16 1.97 -3.11 -2.46
CA ALA A 16 2.15 -3.23 -3.91
C ALA A 16 1.48 -4.50 -4.46
N SER A 17 1.66 -5.64 -3.80
CA SER A 17 1.06 -6.93 -4.19
C SER A 17 -0.47 -6.89 -4.12
N THR A 18 -1.00 -6.26 -3.07
CA THR A 18 -2.45 -6.14 -2.87
C THR A 18 -3.06 -5.17 -3.88
N ILE A 19 -2.44 -4.02 -4.10
CA ILE A 19 -2.83 -3.05 -5.13
C ILE A 19 -2.79 -3.71 -6.51
N SER A 20 -1.71 -4.43 -6.81
CA SER A 20 -1.51 -5.14 -8.09
C SER A 20 -2.64 -6.13 -8.35
N SER A 21 -3.02 -6.94 -7.36
CA SER A 21 -4.20 -7.82 -7.45
C SER A 21 -5.51 -7.04 -7.59
N ALA A 22 -5.67 -5.96 -6.84
CA ALA A 22 -6.88 -5.14 -6.79
C ALA A 22 -7.19 -4.45 -8.13
N ILE A 23 -6.17 -3.94 -8.82
CA ILE A 23 -6.33 -3.22 -10.09
C ILE A 23 -5.99 -4.08 -11.32
N ASN A 24 -5.55 -5.32 -11.11
CA ASN A 24 -5.10 -6.26 -12.14
C ASN A 24 -3.97 -5.66 -13.02
N GLU A 25 -3.05 -4.91 -12.41
CA GLU A 25 -1.89 -4.32 -13.08
C GLU A 25 -0.63 -4.51 -12.24
N PRO A 26 0.55 -4.75 -12.85
CA PRO A 26 1.78 -4.92 -12.08
C PRO A 26 2.17 -3.62 -11.36
N VAL A 27 2.23 -3.70 -10.03
CA VAL A 27 2.74 -2.64 -9.16
C VAL A 27 3.94 -3.16 -8.39
N PHE A 28 5.04 -2.43 -8.49
CA PHE A 28 6.29 -2.76 -7.81
C PHE A 28 6.39 -1.98 -6.50
N SER A 29 6.98 -2.59 -5.46
CA SER A 29 7.21 -1.94 -4.16
C SER A 29 8.05 -0.66 -4.27
N ASN A 30 8.94 -0.59 -5.26
CA ASN A 30 9.72 0.62 -5.56
C ASN A 30 8.86 1.79 -6.05
N ASN A 31 7.71 1.50 -6.66
CA ASN A 31 6.77 2.50 -7.15
C ASN A 31 5.72 2.88 -6.09
N VAL A 32 5.85 2.35 -4.86
CA VAL A 32 4.99 2.65 -3.73
C VAL A 32 5.71 3.61 -2.78
N THR A 33 5.15 4.80 -2.60
CA THR A 33 5.58 5.77 -1.61
C THR A 33 4.73 5.64 -0.37
N VAL A 34 5.37 5.81 0.80
CA VAL A 34 4.68 5.96 2.07
C VAL A 34 4.85 7.42 2.43
N ASP A 35 3.78 8.19 2.26
CA ASP A 35 3.74 9.62 2.56
C ASP A 35 3.44 9.86 4.05
N SER A 36 2.63 8.99 4.65
CA SER A 36 2.33 9.03 6.08
C SER A 36 2.16 7.63 6.64
N LEU A 37 2.65 7.44 7.86
CA LEU A 37 2.48 6.22 8.60
C LEU A 37 2.14 6.60 10.04
N ASP A 38 0.93 6.27 10.45
CA ASP A 38 0.41 6.49 11.78
C ASP A 38 0.23 5.17 12.49
N GLU A 39 0.74 5.05 13.71
CA GLU A 39 0.45 3.92 14.58
C GLU A 39 -0.89 4.19 15.28
N VAL A 40 -1.85 3.29 15.13
CA VAL A 40 -3.16 3.35 15.78
C VAL A 40 -3.27 2.20 16.79
N ASN A 41 -4.18 2.31 17.76
CA ASN A 41 -4.33 1.30 18.83
C ASN A 41 -4.49 -0.15 18.33
N THR A 42 -4.98 -0.35 17.10
CA THR A 42 -5.20 -1.67 16.49
C THR A 42 -4.13 -2.07 15.45
N GLY A 43 -3.11 -1.23 15.19
CA GLY A 43 -2.09 -1.49 14.16
C GLY A 43 -1.47 -0.24 13.55
N TYR A 44 -1.32 -0.22 12.23
CA TYR A 44 -0.66 0.84 11.48
C TYR A 44 -1.54 1.32 10.34
N SER A 45 -1.77 2.63 10.25
CA SER A 45 -2.39 3.30 9.11
C SER A 45 -1.31 3.84 8.20
N VAL A 46 -1.30 3.42 6.95
CA VAL A 46 -0.29 3.79 5.95
C VAL A 46 -0.98 4.50 4.81
N ILE A 47 -0.61 5.74 4.55
CA ILE A 47 -1.13 6.55 3.45
C ILE A 47 0.02 6.83 2.49
N GLY A 48 -0.24 6.64 1.21
CA GLY A 48 0.81 6.75 0.22
C GLY A 48 0.29 6.89 -1.20
N LYS A 49 1.22 6.83 -2.14
CA LYS A 49 0.92 6.80 -3.57
C LYS A 49 1.56 5.57 -4.19
N PHE A 50 0.95 5.07 -5.25
CA PHE A 50 1.51 4.01 -6.06
C PHE A 50 1.53 4.43 -7.53
N GLU A 51 2.45 3.84 -8.28
CA GLU A 51 2.54 3.99 -9.73
C GLU A 51 2.57 2.61 -10.40
N THR A 52 1.62 2.35 -11.31
CA THR A 52 1.59 1.14 -12.13
C THR A 52 2.59 1.24 -13.26
N MET A 53 3.21 0.12 -13.63
CA MET A 53 4.12 0.07 -14.78
C MET A 53 3.39 -0.62 -15.92
N LYS A 54 3.00 0.12 -16.96
CA LYS A 54 2.46 -0.48 -18.19
C LYS A 54 3.56 -0.60 -19.23
N SER A 55 3.70 -1.79 -19.82
CA SER A 55 4.62 -2.00 -20.95
C SER A 55 4.23 -1.21 -22.20
N PHE A 56 2.94 -0.86 -22.35
CA PHE A 56 2.42 -0.01 -23.42
C PHE A 56 1.30 0.89 -22.84
N GLY A 57 1.57 2.18 -22.66
CA GLY A 57 0.60 3.18 -22.19
C GLY A 57 1.11 4.09 -21.05
N GLN A 58 0.26 5.00 -20.59
CA GLN A 58 0.58 5.85 -19.44
C GLN A 58 0.55 5.06 -18.12
N ASN A 59 1.55 5.26 -17.27
CA ASN A 59 1.59 4.77 -15.90
C ASN A 59 0.40 5.35 -15.13
N LYS A 60 -0.36 4.51 -14.43
CA LYS A 60 -1.41 5.00 -13.54
C LYS A 60 -0.81 5.35 -12.20
N LYS A 61 -1.02 6.59 -11.77
CA LYS A 61 -0.69 7.04 -10.42
C LYS A 61 -1.97 7.09 -9.60
N GLY A 62 -1.92 6.58 -8.38
CA GLY A 62 -3.05 6.59 -7.46
C GLY A 62 -2.60 6.85 -6.04
N LYS A 63 -3.49 7.37 -5.21
CA LYS A 63 -3.31 7.38 -3.76
C LYS A 63 -3.87 6.09 -3.18
N TYR A 64 -3.26 5.60 -2.12
CA TYR A 64 -3.79 4.47 -1.36
C TYR A 64 -3.76 4.78 0.13
N GLU A 65 -4.68 4.16 0.86
CA GLU A 65 -4.76 4.15 2.31
C GLU A 65 -4.88 2.69 2.74
N ALA A 66 -3.89 2.18 3.45
CA ALA A 66 -3.82 0.81 3.93
C ALA A 66 -3.83 0.81 5.45
N ALA A 67 -4.77 0.12 6.06
CA ALA A 67 -4.76 -0.19 7.48
C ALA A 67 -4.19 -1.60 7.66
N LEU A 68 -3.16 -1.73 8.48
CA LEU A 68 -2.52 -2.99 8.83
C LEU A 68 -2.66 -3.27 10.32
N THR A 69 -2.66 -4.54 10.70
CA THR A 69 -2.51 -4.96 12.11
C THR A 69 -1.07 -4.77 12.57
N GLN A 70 -0.86 -4.81 13.89
CA GLN A 70 0.50 -4.87 14.47
C GLN A 70 1.30 -6.10 13.99
N ASP A 71 0.60 -7.15 13.57
CA ASP A 71 1.15 -8.39 12.99
C ASP A 71 1.52 -8.25 11.50
N GLY A 72 1.26 -7.09 10.88
CA GLY A 72 1.61 -6.81 9.48
C GLY A 72 0.61 -7.34 8.45
N LYS A 73 -0.62 -7.66 8.85
CA LYS A 73 -1.70 -8.04 7.92
C LYS A 73 -2.51 -6.83 7.49
N ILE A 74 -2.85 -6.71 6.21
CA ILE A 74 -3.76 -5.65 5.73
C ILE A 74 -5.18 -5.96 6.16
N ILE A 75 -5.75 -5.11 7.01
CA ILE A 75 -7.15 -5.12 7.45
C ILE A 75 -8.04 -4.45 6.39
N SER A 76 -7.57 -3.32 5.85
CA SER A 76 -8.31 -2.53 4.87
C SER A 76 -7.34 -1.89 3.88
N LEU A 77 -7.71 -1.89 2.60
CA LEU A 77 -7.01 -1.15 1.56
C LEU A 77 -8.02 -0.35 0.74
N LYS A 78 -7.80 0.96 0.70
CA LYS A 78 -8.51 1.92 -0.13
C LYS A 78 -7.54 2.48 -1.17
N ILE A 79 -8.02 2.63 -2.40
CA ILE A 79 -7.29 3.26 -3.52
C ILE A 79 -8.13 4.43 -4.02
N GLY A 80 -7.66 5.66 -3.78
CA GLY A 80 -8.45 6.86 -3.97
C GLY A 80 -9.75 6.79 -3.18
N ASP A 81 -10.90 6.87 -3.87
CA ASP A 81 -12.22 6.69 -3.26
C ASP A 81 -12.74 5.25 -3.27
N LYS A 82 -12.02 4.33 -3.92
CA LYS A 82 -12.46 2.94 -4.06
C LYS A 82 -11.90 2.07 -2.95
N LEU A 83 -12.77 1.44 -2.16
CA LEU A 83 -12.36 0.42 -1.22
C LEU A 83 -12.13 -0.90 -1.98
N VAL A 84 -10.94 -1.48 -1.84
CA VAL A 84 -10.49 -2.60 -2.68
C VAL A 84 -10.23 -3.87 -1.90
N LYS A 85 -9.95 -3.76 -0.60
CA LYS A 85 -9.87 -4.91 0.31
C LYS A 85 -10.39 -4.54 1.69
N ARG A 86 -11.18 -5.43 2.27
CA ARG A 86 -11.64 -5.40 3.67
C ARG A 86 -11.73 -6.85 4.13
N GLU A 87 -10.93 -7.22 5.14
CA GLU A 87 -11.13 -8.47 5.90
C GLU A 87 -12.16 -8.26 7.01
#